data_AF-A0A1Y1XGR7-F1
#
_entry.id   AF-A0A1Y1XGR7-F1
#
_cell.length_a   1.000
_cell.length_b   1.000
_cell.length_c   1.000
_cell.angle_alpha   90.00
_cell.angle_beta   90.00
_cell.angle_gamma   90.00
#
_symmetry.space_group_name_H-M   'P 1'
#
loop_
_entity.id
_entity.type
_entity.pdbx_description
1 polymer ?
#
loop_
_entity_poly.entity_id
_entity_poly.type
_entity_poly.pdbx_seq_one_letter_code
_entity_poly.pdbx_strand_id
1 'polypeptide(L)'
;MAGSKIKIRFPNVGKCICCCCLSEDTSMQVCSIIMALYLLYGAWASRNDFFSLVTYGATFVSNVFFTIGLFQSKLNYMIQYIYIYLVYLIIMIVSTVFALLVAFGIMGSTYSSKAYNSMETEEKAVVGFSIGIVVVMVVIPLFIEIYYYLVCGSYVQGIEKTLEDEDFNRDLEDGKY
;
A
#
# COMPACT_ATOMS: atom_id res chain seq x y z
N MET A 1 27.93 -14.73 -15.81
CA MET A 1 27.38 -13.55 -16.51
C MET A 1 26.49 -12.80 -15.55
N ALA A 2 27.03 -11.77 -14.89
CA ALA A 2 26.32 -10.97 -13.90
C ALA A 2 25.39 -9.99 -14.61
N GLY A 3 24.15 -10.43 -14.88
CA GLY A 3 23.09 -9.49 -15.22
C GLY A 3 22.83 -8.64 -13.98
N SER A 4 23.18 -7.36 -14.04
CA SER A 4 22.86 -6.40 -12.99
C SER A 4 21.34 -6.29 -12.88
N LYS A 5 20.73 -7.12 -12.02
CA LYS A 5 19.33 -6.95 -11.64
C LYS A 5 19.23 -5.56 -11.05
N ILE A 6 18.46 -4.67 -11.68
CA ILE A 6 18.15 -3.35 -11.14
C ILE A 6 17.44 -3.59 -9.81
N LYS A 7 18.18 -3.45 -8.71
CA LYS A 7 17.67 -3.64 -7.35
C LYS A 7 16.98 -2.33 -6.97
N ILE A 8 15.65 -2.36 -6.85
CA ILE A 8 14.88 -1.23 -6.31
C ILE A 8 15.51 -0.90 -4.96
N ARG A 9 15.78 0.38 -4.65
CA ARG A 9 16.28 0.83 -3.34
C ARG A 9 15.14 1.55 -2.62
N PHE A 10 14.75 1.04 -1.45
CA PHE A 10 13.75 1.68 -0.61
C PHE A 10 14.47 2.66 0.34
N PRO A 11 13.83 3.77 0.72
CA PRO A 11 14.34 4.59 1.80
C PRO A 11 14.37 3.76 3.09
N ASN A 12 15.38 3.97 3.93
CA ASN A 12 15.47 3.24 5.19
C ASN A 12 14.52 3.90 6.20
N VAL A 13 13.29 3.39 6.28
CA VAL A 13 12.20 3.97 7.09
C VAL A 13 12.27 3.48 8.55
N GLY A 14 13.00 2.39 8.80
CA GLY A 14 13.09 1.76 10.12
C GLY A 14 11.74 1.24 10.60
N LYS A 15 11.41 1.49 11.87
CA LYS A 15 10.19 0.96 12.51
C LYS A 15 8.91 1.60 11.97
N CYS A 16 7.84 0.81 11.93
CA CYS A 16 6.50 1.30 11.63
C CYS A 16 6.00 2.25 12.73
N ILE A 17 5.49 3.43 12.36
CA ILE A 17 4.88 4.41 13.27
C ILE A 17 3.72 3.79 14.09
N CYS A 18 3.03 2.80 13.53
CA CYS A 18 1.89 2.17 14.22
C CYS A 18 2.31 1.30 15.40
N CYS A 19 3.60 0.96 15.54
CA CYS A 19 4.10 -0.03 16.49
C CYS A 19 5.47 0.39 17.08
N CYS A 20 5.60 1.67 17.48
CA CYS A 20 6.85 2.27 17.98
C CYS A 20 7.54 1.48 19.10
N CYS A 21 6.76 0.78 19.92
CA CYS A 21 7.22 0.08 21.13
C CYS A 21 7.66 -1.38 20.86
N LEU A 22 7.49 -1.89 19.64
CA LEU A 22 7.82 -3.27 19.27
C LEU A 22 9.18 -3.35 18.59
N SER A 23 9.74 -4.56 18.55
CA SER A 23 10.85 -4.87 17.64
C SER A 23 10.37 -4.73 16.19
N GLU A 24 11.31 -4.50 15.28
CA GLU A 24 10.98 -4.31 13.86
C GLU A 24 10.23 -5.52 13.28
N ASP A 25 10.73 -6.73 13.55
CA ASP A 25 10.11 -7.98 13.09
C ASP A 25 8.67 -8.16 13.60
N THR A 26 8.45 -7.97 14.90
CA THR A 26 7.12 -8.14 15.49
C THR A 26 6.17 -7.03 15.03
N SER A 27 6.68 -5.78 14.90
CA SER A 27 5.92 -4.67 14.33
C SER A 27 5.44 -5.04 12.91
N MET A 28 6.31 -5.59 12.07
CA MET A 28 5.95 -5.96 10.70
C MET A 28 4.91 -7.07 10.64
N GLN A 29 5.04 -8.10 11.50
CA GLN A 29 4.05 -9.17 11.59
C GLN A 29 2.68 -8.65 12.03
N VAL A 30 2.62 -7.78 13.03
CA VAL A 30 1.35 -7.19 13.49
C VAL A 30 0.74 -6.30 12.41
N CYS A 31 1.55 -5.43 11.78
CA CYS A 31 1.07 -4.57 10.70
C CYS A 31 0.57 -5.36 9.49
N SER A 32 1.22 -6.49 9.13
CA SER A 32 0.76 -7.32 8.01
C SER A 32 -0.59 -7.98 8.30
N ILE A 33 -0.83 -8.40 9.55
CA ILE A 33 -2.12 -8.94 9.99
C ILE A 33 -3.21 -7.85 9.94
N ILE A 34 -2.93 -6.65 10.46
CA ILE A 34 -3.87 -5.52 10.40
C ILE A 34 -4.22 -5.20 8.94
N MET A 35 -3.22 -5.16 8.05
CA MET A 35 -3.47 -4.94 6.63
C MET A 35 -4.24 -6.07 5.97
N ALA A 36 -4.09 -7.32 6.42
CA ALA A 36 -4.90 -8.43 5.92
C ALA A 36 -6.38 -8.23 6.26
N LEU A 37 -6.68 -7.79 7.49
CA LEU A 37 -8.05 -7.49 7.91
C LEU A 37 -8.64 -6.31 7.13
N TYR A 38 -7.84 -5.27 6.90
CA TYR A 38 -8.24 -4.11 6.08
C TYR A 38 -8.57 -4.54 4.64
N LEU A 39 -7.70 -5.32 4.00
CA LEU A 39 -7.93 -5.81 2.63
C LEU A 39 -9.14 -6.75 2.54
N LEU A 40 -9.37 -7.58 3.56
CA LEU A 40 -10.54 -8.45 3.65
C LEU A 40 -11.83 -7.64 3.77
N TYR A 41 -11.84 -6.60 4.61
CA TYR A 41 -12.96 -5.67 4.71
C TYR A 41 -13.19 -4.94 3.37
N GLY A 42 -12.13 -4.47 2.72
CA GLY A 42 -12.20 -3.86 1.38
C GLY A 42 -12.86 -4.77 0.35
N ALA A 43 -12.43 -6.03 0.28
CA ALA A 43 -13.03 -7.04 -0.60
C ALA A 43 -14.52 -7.28 -0.31
N TRP A 44 -14.91 -7.34 0.97
CA TRP A 44 -16.31 -7.49 1.35
C TRP A 44 -17.14 -6.27 0.96
N ALA A 45 -16.63 -5.06 1.22
CA ALA A 45 -17.28 -3.81 0.90
C ALA A 45 -17.50 -3.67 -0.61
N SER A 46 -16.53 -4.15 -1.41
CA SER A 46 -16.58 -4.12 -2.87
C SER A 46 -17.25 -5.34 -3.51
N ARG A 47 -18.03 -6.15 -2.77
CA ARG A 47 -18.65 -7.40 -3.30
C ARG A 47 -19.51 -7.21 -4.56
N ASN A 48 -20.01 -6.00 -4.80
CA ASN A 48 -20.84 -5.67 -5.96
C ASN A 48 -20.04 -5.15 -7.16
N ASP A 49 -18.75 -4.82 -6.97
CA ASP A 49 -17.86 -4.37 -8.03
C ASP A 49 -16.79 -5.43 -8.27
N PHE A 50 -16.94 -6.14 -9.39
CA PHE A 50 -16.04 -7.23 -9.76
C PHE A 50 -14.58 -6.78 -9.85
N PHE A 51 -14.31 -5.59 -10.38
CA PHE A 51 -12.93 -5.11 -10.55
C PHE A 51 -12.28 -4.87 -9.19
N SER A 52 -12.96 -4.11 -8.32
CA SER A 52 -12.49 -3.86 -6.96
C SER A 52 -12.35 -5.16 -6.16
N LEU A 53 -13.31 -6.09 -6.26
CA LEU A 53 -13.25 -7.39 -5.59
C LEU A 53 -12.00 -8.19 -5.99
N VAL A 54 -11.70 -8.25 -7.29
CA VAL A 54 -10.50 -8.93 -7.79
C VAL A 54 -9.23 -8.26 -7.29
N THR A 55 -9.18 -6.92 -7.33
CA THR A 55 -8.02 -6.15 -6.86
C THR A 55 -7.76 -6.34 -5.37
N TYR A 56 -8.77 -6.19 -4.51
CA TYR A 56 -8.64 -6.42 -3.06
C TYR A 56 -8.35 -7.90 -2.75
N GLY A 57 -9.02 -8.84 -3.42
CA GLY A 57 -8.83 -10.28 -3.22
C GLY A 57 -7.43 -10.75 -3.59
N ALA A 58 -6.90 -10.34 -4.75
CA ALA A 58 -5.54 -10.69 -5.17
C ALA A 58 -4.48 -10.10 -4.21
N THR A 59 -4.68 -8.85 -3.78
CA THR A 59 -3.79 -8.18 -2.83
C THR A 59 -3.85 -8.85 -1.45
N PHE A 60 -5.03 -9.28 -1.00
CA PHE A 60 -5.22 -10.05 0.23
C PHE A 60 -4.44 -11.36 0.20
N VAL A 61 -4.60 -12.16 -0.86
CA VAL A 61 -3.87 -13.43 -1.02
C VAL A 61 -2.35 -13.19 -1.01
N SER A 62 -1.90 -12.15 -1.72
CA SER A 62 -0.48 -11.79 -1.68
C SER A 62 0.00 -11.37 -0.29
N ASN A 63 -0.84 -10.68 0.49
CA ASN A 63 -0.51 -10.29 1.86
C ASN A 63 -0.47 -11.47 2.83
N VAL A 64 -1.27 -12.51 2.57
CA VAL A 64 -1.18 -13.79 3.31
C VAL A 64 0.17 -14.43 3.04
N PHE A 65 0.61 -14.51 1.77
CA PHE A 65 1.96 -14.99 1.45
C PHE A 65 3.06 -14.13 2.07
N PHE A 66 2.90 -12.80 2.06
CA PHE A 66 3.80 -11.89 2.76
C PHE A 66 3.93 -12.24 4.23
N THR A 67 2.79 -12.40 4.92
CA THR A 67 2.73 -12.74 6.34
C THR A 67 3.41 -14.08 6.62
N ILE A 68 3.14 -15.11 5.81
CA ILE A 68 3.86 -16.40 5.89
C ILE A 68 5.36 -16.21 5.68
N GLY A 69 5.74 -15.36 4.71
CA GLY A 69 7.12 -14.98 4.42
C GLY A 69 7.81 -14.33 5.61
N LEU A 70 7.11 -13.47 6.37
CA LEU A 70 7.63 -12.86 7.59
C LEU A 70 7.86 -13.89 8.71
N PHE A 71 6.95 -14.85 8.89
CA PHE A 71 7.08 -15.88 9.94
C PHE A 71 8.11 -16.97 9.60
N GLN A 72 8.33 -17.26 8.32
CA GLN A 72 9.23 -18.31 7.85
C GLN A 72 10.53 -17.77 7.22
N SER A 73 10.76 -16.46 7.29
CA SER A 73 11.88 -15.75 6.65
C SER A 73 12.07 -16.12 5.16
N LYS A 74 10.96 -16.30 4.42
CA LYS A 74 10.98 -16.67 3.00
C LYS A 74 10.95 -15.42 2.12
N LEU A 75 12.13 -14.98 1.68
CA LEU A 75 12.31 -13.76 0.88
C LEU A 75 11.49 -13.73 -0.42
N ASN A 76 11.33 -14.87 -1.10
CA ASN A 76 10.56 -14.94 -2.35
C ASN A 76 9.11 -14.49 -2.18
N TYR A 77 8.44 -14.89 -1.10
CA TYR A 77 7.06 -14.46 -0.82
C TYR A 77 7.00 -12.98 -0.46
N MET A 78 8.02 -12.48 0.24
CA MET A 78 8.13 -11.07 0.60
C MET A 78 8.30 -10.18 -0.63
N ILE A 79 9.18 -10.58 -1.55
CA ILE A 79 9.43 -9.87 -2.80
C ILE A 79 8.20 -9.90 -3.72
N GLN A 80 7.54 -11.05 -3.86
CA GLN A 80 6.29 -11.15 -4.64
C GLN A 80 5.26 -10.12 -4.18
N TYR A 81 5.10 -9.99 -2.86
CA TYR A 81 4.17 -9.03 -2.28
C TYR A 81 4.50 -7.59 -2.64
N ILE A 82 5.76 -7.18 -2.59
CA ILE A 82 6.18 -5.82 -2.97
C ILE A 82 5.73 -5.48 -4.40
N TYR A 83 5.82 -6.42 -5.34
CA TYR A 83 5.38 -6.16 -6.71
C TYR A 83 3.86 -6.09 -6.84
N ILE A 84 3.13 -7.04 -6.23
CA ILE A 84 1.66 -7.06 -6.30
C ILE A 84 1.06 -5.84 -5.60
N TYR A 85 1.58 -5.47 -4.43
CA TYR A 85 1.12 -4.32 -3.67
C TYR A 85 1.44 -2.99 -4.37
N LEU A 86 2.54 -2.90 -5.13
CA LEU A 86 2.83 -1.73 -5.96
C LEU A 86 1.78 -1.54 -7.06
N VAL A 87 1.38 -2.62 -7.74
CA VAL A 87 0.32 -2.56 -8.76
C VAL A 87 -1.00 -2.12 -8.13
N TYR A 88 -1.34 -2.67 -6.96
CA TYR A 88 -2.49 -2.24 -6.16
C TYR A 88 -2.44 -0.74 -5.85
N LEU A 89 -1.32 -0.23 -5.35
CA LEU A 89 -1.14 1.20 -5.05
C LEU A 89 -1.32 2.09 -6.28
N ILE A 90 -0.78 1.70 -7.44
CA ILE A 90 -0.94 2.46 -8.68
C ILE A 90 -2.43 2.55 -9.05
N ILE A 91 -3.18 1.45 -8.97
CA ILE A 91 -4.62 1.43 -9.23
C ILE A 91 -5.36 2.34 -8.24
N MET A 92 -5.00 2.31 -6.96
CA MET A 92 -5.59 3.17 -5.93
C MET A 92 -5.30 4.65 -6.15
N ILE A 93 -4.08 5.01 -6.54
CA ILE A 93 -3.69 6.39 -6.88
C ILE A 93 -4.49 6.88 -8.08
N VAL A 94 -4.55 6.10 -9.17
CA VAL A 94 -5.30 6.47 -10.37
C VAL A 94 -6.79 6.64 -10.07
N SER A 95 -7.38 5.71 -9.33
CA SER A 95 -8.78 5.76 -8.91
C SER A 95 -9.06 6.98 -8.03
N THR A 96 -8.15 7.29 -7.10
CA THR A 96 -8.25 8.46 -6.23
C THR A 96 -8.18 9.76 -7.03
N VAL A 97 -7.22 9.88 -7.95
CA VAL A 97 -7.10 11.05 -8.84
C VAL A 97 -8.37 11.22 -9.66
N PHE A 98 -8.90 10.13 -10.23
CA PHE A 98 -10.16 10.18 -10.99
C PHE A 98 -11.34 10.64 -10.12
N ALA A 99 -11.48 10.10 -8.91
CA ALA A 99 -12.52 10.49 -7.97
C ALA A 99 -12.43 11.97 -7.58
N LEU A 100 -11.20 12.49 -7.36
CA LEU A 100 -10.98 13.91 -7.08
C LEU A 100 -11.35 14.79 -8.27
N LEU A 101 -10.96 14.42 -9.49
CA LEU A 101 -11.32 15.17 -10.70
C LEU A 101 -12.84 15.26 -10.90
N VAL A 102 -13.58 14.19 -10.56
CA VAL A 102 -15.04 14.19 -10.57
C VAL A 102 -15.60 15.05 -9.43
N ALA A 103 -15.09 14.93 -8.21
CA ALA A 103 -15.55 15.67 -7.04
C ALA A 103 -15.35 17.19 -7.19
N PHE A 104 -14.25 17.62 -7.82
CA PHE A 104 -13.99 19.03 -8.14
C PHE A 104 -14.72 19.51 -9.40
N GLY A 105 -15.55 18.68 -10.03
CA GLY A 105 -16.33 19.05 -11.22
C GLY A 105 -15.49 19.28 -12.48
N ILE A 106 -14.23 18.83 -12.49
CA ILE A 106 -13.33 18.93 -13.65
C ILE A 106 -13.75 17.92 -14.73
N MET A 107 -14.26 16.76 -14.33
CA MET A 107 -14.63 15.65 -15.22
C MET A 107 -16.13 15.29 -15.20
N GLY A 108 -16.99 16.12 -14.57
CA GLY A 108 -18.42 15.89 -14.42
C GLY A 108 -19.26 17.01 -15.05
N SER A 109 -20.34 16.64 -15.74
CA SER A 109 -21.16 17.48 -16.61
C SER A 109 -21.53 18.87 -16.07
N THR A 110 -21.63 19.82 -16.99
CA THR A 110 -22.12 21.21 -16.90
C THR A 110 -23.41 21.40 -16.07
N TYR A 111 -24.12 20.32 -15.74
CA TYR A 111 -25.30 20.28 -14.88
C TYR A 111 -25.00 20.55 -13.39
N SER A 112 -23.88 20.05 -12.85
CA SER A 112 -23.54 20.25 -11.43
C SER A 112 -23.12 21.69 -11.13
N SER A 113 -22.36 22.30 -12.06
CA SER A 113 -21.95 23.71 -11.94
C SER A 113 -23.15 24.68 -11.98
N LYS A 114 -24.17 24.43 -12.81
CA LYS A 114 -25.37 25.27 -12.85
C LYS A 114 -26.21 25.15 -11.58
N ALA A 115 -26.40 23.93 -11.06
CA ALA A 115 -27.13 23.69 -9.81
C ALA A 115 -26.37 24.25 -8.59
N TYR A 116 -25.05 24.07 -8.53
CA TYR A 116 -24.22 24.63 -7.46
C TYR A 116 -24.24 26.17 -7.49
N ASN A 117 -24.18 26.80 -8.66
CA ASN A 117 -24.22 28.26 -8.74
C ASN A 117 -25.59 28.85 -8.35
N SER A 118 -26.69 28.11 -8.55
CA SER A 118 -28.04 28.50 -8.11
C SER A 118 -28.34 28.27 -6.62
N MET A 119 -27.47 27.57 -5.89
CA MET A 119 -27.65 27.33 -4.44
C MET A 119 -27.43 28.61 -3.63
N GLU A 120 -28.17 28.72 -2.52
CA GLU A 120 -27.94 29.76 -1.51
C GLU A 120 -26.58 29.58 -0.81
N THR A 121 -26.08 30.63 -0.19
CA THR A 121 -24.72 30.67 0.39
C THR A 121 -24.52 29.60 1.48
N GLU A 122 -25.56 29.30 2.27
CA GLU A 122 -25.51 28.25 3.30
C GLU A 122 -25.41 26.84 2.69
N GLU A 123 -26.17 26.56 1.63
CA GLU A 123 -26.14 25.26 0.94
C GLU A 123 -24.77 25.00 0.27
N LYS A 124 -24.17 26.05 -0.32
CA LYS A 124 -22.81 25.98 -0.90
C LYS A 124 -21.76 25.64 0.15
N ALA A 125 -21.89 26.18 1.37
CA ALA A 125 -20.98 25.91 2.47
C ALA A 125 -21.09 24.45 2.95
N VAL A 126 -22.30 23.91 3.08
CA VAL A 126 -22.54 22.50 3.46
C VAL A 126 -21.99 21.53 2.41
N VAL A 127 -22.20 21.81 1.13
CA VAL A 127 -21.65 21.00 0.02
C VAL A 127 -20.13 21.06 0.02
N GLY A 128 -19.54 22.25 0.17
CA GLY A 128 -18.08 22.41 0.24
C GLY A 128 -17.45 21.67 1.42
N PHE A 129 -18.08 21.74 2.60
CA PHE A 129 -17.64 20.99 3.78
C PHE A 129 -17.73 19.47 3.57
N SER A 130 -18.81 19.00 2.95
CA SER A 130 -19.01 17.57 2.65
C SER A 130 -17.97 17.03 1.67
N ILE A 131 -17.67 17.79 0.60
CA ILE A 131 -16.59 17.47 -0.34
C ILE A 131 -15.25 17.44 0.40
N GLY A 132 -14.96 18.42 1.26
CA GLY A 132 -13.75 18.47 2.08
C GLY A 132 -13.56 17.22 2.93
N ILE A 133 -14.62 16.75 3.61
CA ILE A 133 -14.59 15.51 4.41
C ILE A 133 -14.28 14.31 3.52
N VAL A 134 -14.95 14.18 2.36
CA VAL A 134 -14.72 13.05 1.44
C VAL A 134 -13.26 13.04 0.96
N VAL A 135 -12.70 14.20 0.60
CA VAL A 135 -11.29 14.32 0.19
C VAL A 135 -10.37 13.85 1.30
N VAL A 136 -10.57 14.30 2.54
CA VAL A 136 -9.75 13.88 3.69
C VAL A 136 -9.84 12.37 3.93
N MET A 137 -11.06 11.81 3.87
CA MET A 137 -11.31 10.38 4.08
C MET A 137 -10.74 9.49 2.98
N VAL A 138 -10.46 10.01 1.79
CA VAL A 138 -9.83 9.26 0.68
C VAL A 138 -8.31 9.46 0.68
N VAL A 139 -7.84 10.68 0.89
CA VAL A 139 -6.42 11.03 0.78
C VAL A 139 -5.60 10.50 1.95
N ILE A 140 -6.10 10.57 3.18
CA ILE A 140 -5.35 10.09 4.37
C ILE A 140 -5.07 8.58 4.29
N PRO A 141 -6.06 7.70 4.02
CA PRO A 141 -5.80 6.27 3.86
C PRO A 141 -4.78 5.97 2.76
N LEU A 142 -4.83 6.68 1.63
CA LEU A 142 -3.86 6.51 0.56
C LEU A 142 -2.43 6.80 1.03
N PHE A 143 -2.21 7.86 1.81
CA PHE A 143 -0.91 8.14 2.41
C PHE A 143 -0.47 7.05 3.39
N ILE A 144 -1.38 6.50 4.17
CA ILE A 144 -1.10 5.38 5.10
C ILE A 144 -0.67 4.14 4.31
N GLU A 145 -1.35 3.80 3.22
CA GLU A 145 -1.00 2.66 2.36
C GLU A 145 0.37 2.84 1.69
N ILE A 146 0.66 4.04 1.17
CA ILE A 146 1.97 4.38 0.60
C ILE A 146 3.06 4.25 1.66
N TYR A 147 2.83 4.80 2.86
CA TYR A 147 3.78 4.68 3.97
C TYR A 147 4.02 3.22 4.35
N TYR A 148 2.95 2.44 4.51
CA TYR A 148 3.03 1.01 4.82
C TYR A 148 3.84 0.24 3.77
N TYR A 149 3.65 0.55 2.48
CA TYR A 149 4.43 -0.04 1.39
C TYR A 149 5.93 0.28 1.50
N LEU A 150 6.28 1.53 1.81
CA LEU A 150 7.69 1.92 1.99
C LEU A 150 8.33 1.20 3.18
N VAL A 151 7.60 1.04 4.28
CA VAL A 151 8.06 0.28 5.45
C VAL A 151 8.28 -1.19 5.08
N CYS A 152 7.33 -1.83 4.39
CA CYS A 152 7.49 -3.20 3.91
C CYS A 152 8.72 -3.34 3.01
N GLY A 153 8.89 -2.43 2.05
CA GLY A 153 10.04 -2.44 1.15
C GLY A 153 11.37 -2.30 1.90
N SER A 154 11.45 -1.37 2.85
CA SER A 154 12.63 -1.17 3.71
C SER A 154 12.97 -2.43 4.50
N TYR A 155 11.98 -3.07 5.10
CA TYR A 155 12.17 -4.28 5.90
C TYR A 155 12.66 -5.46 5.04
N VAL A 156 12.04 -5.69 3.88
CA VAL A 156 12.45 -6.77 2.97
C VAL A 156 13.88 -6.59 2.48
N GLN A 157 14.32 -5.35 2.24
CA GLN A 157 15.71 -5.06 1.91
C GLN A 157 16.67 -5.33 3.05
N GLY A 158 16.25 -5.05 4.30
CA GLY A 158 17.01 -5.40 5.49
C GLY A 158 17.26 -6.90 5.54
N ILE A 159 16.22 -7.72 5.39
CA ILE A 159 16.33 -9.19 5.37
C ILE A 159 17.21 -9.67 4.21
N GLU A 160 17.00 -9.16 3.00
CA GLU A 160 17.78 -9.56 1.83
C GLU A 160 19.27 -9.31 2.05
N LYS A 161 19.63 -8.16 2.63
CA LYS A 161 21.02 -7.83 2.93
C LYS A 161 21.63 -8.77 3.97
N THR A 162 20.89 -9.08 5.04
CA THR A 162 21.36 -10.03 6.06
C THR A 162 21.63 -11.41 5.47
N LEU A 163 20.76 -11.89 4.56
CA LEU A 163 20.96 -13.17 3.88
C LEU A 163 22.15 -13.14 2.91
N GLU A 164 22.34 -12.05 2.17
CA GLU A 164 23.52 -11.88 1.29
C GLU A 164 24.83 -11.89 2.10
N ASP A 165 24.85 -11.25 3.27
CA ASP A 165 26.02 -11.24 4.16
C ASP A 165 26.28 -12.63 4.77
N GLU A 166 25.22 -13.38 5.12
CA GLU A 166 25.33 -14.77 5.61
C GLU A 166 25.87 -15.72 4.53
N ASP A 167 25.32 -15.67 3.31
CA ASP A 167 25.78 -16.51 2.20
C ASP A 167 27.24 -16.20 1.85
N PHE A 168 27.64 -14.93 1.85
CA PHE A 168 29.02 -14.52 1.64
C PHE A 168 29.96 -15.07 2.73
N ASN A 169 29.55 -15.04 4.00
CA ASN A 169 30.35 -15.62 5.07
C ASN A 169 30.47 -17.14 4.97
N ARG A 170 29.43 -17.83 4.48
CA ARG A 170 29.47 -19.28 4.27
C ARG A 170 30.37 -19.66 3.10
N ASP A 171 30.35 -18.88 2.03
CA ASP A 171 31.30 -19.07 0.94
C ASP A 171 32.74 -18.91 1.47
N LEU A 172 33.01 -17.93 2.37
CA LEU A 172 34.32 -17.69 3.06
C LEU A 172 34.78 -18.91 3.85
N GLU A 173 33.85 -19.54 4.56
CA GLU A 173 34.11 -20.76 5.32
C GLU A 173 34.35 -21.98 4.40
N ASP A 174 33.64 -22.06 3.27
CA ASP A 174 33.75 -23.13 2.28
C ASP A 174 35.00 -23.02 1.38
N GLY A 175 35.76 -21.92 1.48
CA GLY A 175 36.96 -21.68 0.68
C GLY A 175 36.67 -21.51 -0.83
N LYS A 176 35.45 -21.10 -1.19
CA LYS A 176 35.04 -20.84 -2.57
C LYS A 176 35.43 -19.41 -3.01
N TYR A 177 36.73 -19.12 -3.07
CA TYR A 177 37.27 -17.90 -3.69
C TYR A 177 38.48 -18.21 -4.55
#